data_AF-A0A1M3HB95-F1
#
_entry.id   AF-A0A1M3HB95-F1
#
_cell.length_a   1.000
_cell.length_b   1.000
_cell.length_c   1.000
_cell.angle_alpha   90.00
_cell.angle_beta   90.00
_cell.angle_gamma   90.00
#
_symmetry.space_group_name_H-M   'P 1'
#
loop_
_entity.id
_entity.type
_entity.pdbx_description
1 polymer ?
#
loop_
_entity_poly.entity_id
_entity_poly.type
_entity_poly.pdbx_seq_one_letter_code
_entity_poly.pdbx_strand_id
1 'polypeptide(L)'
;MFVFRFLSNNSRGSVQKKERGHFFGSDRGNAPFFNTSKTNLSVQKDDLTSPAKTDEEVFDYTKKINDSKKQVQGTEDGKKFAREAIRRWKAGEPAAILTYEAKMNVIRELLTDKLPVGDQSLILDVIEQSEVVYVNRFIKESEINSGISSWFDEANKQRYQAIKTGRAKEKDTSGESFLAANIRDLVDEAHANALLAKGAAGRHECIGTVRNISIANLYKHLPDNEQKRIKKLVDKECAAQNTMKDAMTGLEKAKFAEKAGTAKFKKKKQEVDLKLDGGKKDVKYTAEGYPDTLKDSVWSLVDTNTKGKEGWHAFGLGIMDSFHSVVLLVNVRPGGPFLYFVDQNDRSGSASPTIPGRLASTIPGTQQFSPGGLDAYLEYYAHINFGIYIQDLIDAKENAGKKVQESDISKMEPNTQMDLWHFTKNKAKE
;
A
#
# COMPACT_ATOMS: atom_id res chain seq x y z
N MET A 1 22.25 -5.19 15.85
CA MET A 1 22.42 -4.23 14.73
C MET A 1 23.11 -4.97 13.60
N PHE A 2 22.35 -5.46 12.61
CA PHE A 2 22.89 -6.26 11.52
C PHE A 2 23.05 -5.37 10.28
N VAL A 3 24.26 -5.26 9.76
CA VAL A 3 24.58 -4.57 8.50
C VAL A 3 24.80 -5.64 7.45
N PHE A 4 23.91 -5.73 6.46
CA PHE A 4 24.12 -6.56 5.27
C PHE A 4 24.89 -5.74 4.23
N ARG A 5 26.09 -6.20 3.86
CA ARG A 5 26.84 -5.67 2.70
C ARG A 5 26.56 -6.56 1.50
N PHE A 6 25.87 -6.03 0.50
CA PHE A 6 25.78 -6.66 -0.82
C PHE A 6 26.86 -6.07 -1.72
N LEU A 7 27.74 -6.93 -2.24
CA LEU A 7 28.69 -6.57 -3.29
C LEU A 7 28.00 -6.76 -4.65
N SER A 8 27.84 -5.66 -5.40
CA SER A 8 27.36 -5.72 -6.78
C SER A 8 28.53 -6.00 -7.72
N ASN A 9 28.48 -7.14 -8.41
CA ASN A 9 29.38 -7.42 -9.54
C ASN A 9 28.75 -6.86 -10.82
N ASN A 10 29.31 -5.76 -11.32
CA ASN A 10 29.04 -5.22 -12.64
C ASN A 10 29.76 -6.06 -13.70
N SER A 11 29.02 -6.71 -14.59
CA SER A 11 29.53 -7.09 -15.91
C SER A 11 28.69 -6.39 -16.99
N ARG A 12 29.36 -5.52 -17.74
CA ARG A 12 28.81 -4.77 -18.87
C ARG A 12 28.80 -5.69 -20.10
N GLY A 13 27.63 -5.92 -20.68
CA GLY A 13 27.46 -6.45 -22.03
C GLY A 13 26.63 -5.47 -22.85
N SER A 14 27.26 -4.80 -23.81
CA SER A 14 26.63 -3.92 -24.80
C SER A 14 26.04 -4.76 -25.93
N VAL A 15 24.77 -4.54 -26.30
CA VAL A 15 24.22 -5.01 -27.58
C VAL A 15 23.38 -3.91 -28.23
N GLN A 16 23.52 -3.85 -29.56
CA GLN A 16 23.21 -2.77 -30.48
C GLN A 16 21.71 -2.50 -30.72
N LYS A 17 21.44 -1.24 -31.10
CA LYS A 17 20.24 -0.75 -31.78
C LYS A 17 19.92 -1.54 -33.06
N LYS A 18 18.61 -1.75 -33.31
CA LYS A 18 18.03 -1.73 -34.66
C LYS A 18 16.61 -1.17 -34.62
N GLU A 19 16.37 -0.19 -35.48
CA GLU A 19 15.13 0.55 -35.70
C GLU A 19 14.18 -0.15 -36.69
N ARG A 20 13.00 0.48 -36.86
CA ARG A 20 11.83 0.26 -37.76
C ARG A 20 10.71 -0.50 -37.05
N GLY A 21 9.51 0.04 -36.82
CA GLY A 21 8.76 1.12 -37.47
C GLY A 21 7.57 0.49 -38.18
N HIS A 22 6.32 0.81 -37.80
CA HIS A 22 5.15 0.90 -38.68
C HIS A 22 3.92 1.46 -37.95
N PHE A 23 3.39 2.52 -38.55
CA PHE A 23 2.08 3.13 -38.37
C PHE A 23 0.94 2.16 -38.72
N PHE A 24 -0.18 2.20 -37.99
CA PHE A 24 -1.53 2.11 -38.55
C PHE A 24 -2.50 2.88 -37.65
N GLY A 25 -3.24 3.81 -38.25
CA GLY A 25 -4.43 4.43 -37.68
C GLY A 25 -5.70 3.71 -38.13
N SER A 26 -6.82 4.15 -37.53
CA SER A 26 -8.25 3.91 -37.83
C SER A 26 -8.95 3.46 -36.54
N ASP A 27 -10.20 3.79 -36.24
CA ASP A 27 -11.11 4.81 -36.74
C ASP A 27 -12.18 5.01 -35.66
N ARG A 28 -12.99 6.05 -35.83
CA ARG A 28 -14.07 6.51 -34.96
C ARG A 28 -15.17 5.47 -34.74
N GLY A 29 -15.74 5.46 -33.53
CA GLY A 29 -17.00 4.78 -33.21
C GLY A 29 -17.76 5.53 -32.11
N ASN A 30 -18.90 6.12 -32.49
CA ASN A 30 -19.86 6.84 -31.64
C ASN A 30 -20.41 5.99 -30.49
N ALA A 31 -20.58 6.60 -29.31
CA ALA A 31 -21.48 6.11 -28.26
C ALA A 31 -22.29 7.28 -27.65
N PRO A 32 -23.53 7.04 -27.18
CA PRO A 32 -24.55 8.07 -27.05
C PRO A 32 -24.49 8.85 -25.73
N PHE A 33 -25.01 10.08 -25.82
CA PHE A 33 -25.24 11.04 -24.75
C PHE A 33 -26.02 10.44 -23.56
N PHE A 34 -25.43 10.51 -22.36
CA PHE A 34 -26.15 10.43 -21.10
C PHE A 34 -26.31 11.82 -20.48
N ASN A 35 -27.57 12.17 -20.26
CA ASN A 35 -28.05 13.38 -19.61
C ASN A 35 -27.88 13.25 -18.09
N THR A 36 -26.90 13.92 -17.50
CA THR A 36 -26.79 14.04 -16.04
C THR A 36 -27.38 15.36 -15.58
N SER A 37 -28.36 15.23 -14.69
CA SER A 37 -29.07 16.27 -13.96
C SER A 37 -28.17 17.38 -13.39
N LYS A 38 -28.61 18.61 -13.59
CA LYS A 38 -28.05 19.86 -13.06
C LYS A 38 -27.98 19.84 -11.52
N THR A 39 -26.78 19.72 -10.99
CA THR A 39 -26.40 20.37 -9.72
C THR A 39 -25.58 21.60 -10.05
N ASN A 40 -26.16 22.78 -9.85
CA ASN A 40 -25.47 24.06 -9.99
C ASN A 40 -24.42 24.20 -8.86
N LEU A 41 -23.21 23.71 -9.12
CA LEU A 41 -22.00 24.21 -8.48
C LEU A 41 -21.47 25.34 -9.37
N SER A 42 -21.59 26.58 -8.91
CA SER A 42 -20.92 27.71 -9.54
C SER A 42 -19.42 27.58 -9.30
N VAL A 43 -18.75 26.82 -10.16
CA VAL A 43 -17.29 26.88 -10.29
C VAL A 43 -16.99 28.28 -10.81
N GLN A 44 -16.28 29.10 -10.02
CA GLN A 44 -15.74 30.37 -10.49
C GLN A 44 -14.97 30.11 -11.79
N LYS A 45 -15.40 30.78 -12.87
CA LYS A 45 -14.85 30.67 -14.23
C LYS A 45 -13.41 31.21 -14.37
N ASP A 46 -12.81 31.67 -13.28
CA ASP A 46 -11.66 32.57 -13.33
C ASP A 46 -10.31 31.89 -13.60
N ASP A 47 -10.25 30.55 -13.69
CA ASP A 47 -8.96 29.84 -13.93
C ASP A 47 -8.93 28.97 -15.21
N LEU A 48 -9.98 29.00 -16.05
CA LEU A 48 -10.09 28.17 -17.26
C LEU A 48 -9.44 28.77 -18.53
N THR A 49 -8.81 29.95 -18.44
CA THR A 49 -8.23 30.64 -19.61
C THR A 49 -6.75 30.32 -19.84
N SER A 50 -6.08 29.65 -18.89
CA SER A 50 -4.72 29.15 -19.11
C SER A 50 -4.77 27.78 -19.83
N PRO A 51 -3.90 27.52 -20.81
CA PRO A 51 -3.82 26.20 -21.42
C PRO A 51 -3.54 25.15 -20.35
N ALA A 52 -4.24 24.01 -20.45
CA ALA A 52 -4.00 22.87 -19.56
C ALA A 52 -2.53 22.43 -19.67
N LYS A 53 -1.94 22.07 -18.52
CA LYS A 53 -0.56 21.54 -18.50
C LYS A 53 -0.53 20.17 -19.16
N THR A 54 0.48 19.94 -19.97
CA THR A 54 0.72 18.65 -20.62
C THR A 54 1.12 17.58 -19.59
N ASP A 55 0.98 16.31 -19.97
CA ASP A 55 1.35 15.17 -19.12
C ASP A 55 2.84 15.21 -18.74
N GLU A 56 3.70 15.60 -19.69
CA GLU A 56 5.15 15.73 -19.47
C GLU A 56 5.46 16.84 -18.46
N GLU A 57 4.83 18.01 -18.59
CA GLU A 57 5.06 19.11 -17.64
C GLU A 57 4.58 18.76 -16.21
N VAL A 58 3.45 18.07 -16.08
CA VAL A 58 2.96 17.62 -14.76
C VAL A 58 3.85 16.51 -14.21
N PHE A 59 4.30 15.57 -15.04
CA PHE A 59 5.23 14.53 -14.63
C PHE A 59 6.55 15.12 -14.14
N ASP A 60 7.12 16.09 -14.86
CA ASP A 60 8.36 16.76 -14.47
C ASP A 60 8.18 17.57 -13.18
N TYR A 61 7.05 18.28 -13.03
CA TYR A 61 6.72 18.98 -11.81
C TYR A 61 6.61 18.01 -10.62
N THR A 62 5.84 16.93 -10.76
CA THR A 62 5.63 15.95 -9.69
C THR A 62 6.93 15.23 -9.32
N LYS A 63 7.74 14.84 -10.30
CA LYS A 63 9.09 14.33 -10.08
C LYS A 63 9.96 15.31 -9.30
N LYS A 64 9.97 16.59 -9.67
CA LYS A 64 10.73 17.63 -8.96
C LYS A 64 10.30 17.77 -7.49
N ILE A 65 9.01 17.79 -7.20
CA ILE A 65 8.52 17.91 -5.80
C ILE A 65 8.61 16.60 -5.01
N ASN A 66 8.68 15.45 -5.69
CA ASN A 66 8.92 14.14 -5.10
C ASN A 66 10.40 13.95 -4.72
N ASP A 67 11.32 14.40 -5.57
CA ASP A 67 12.77 14.19 -5.40
C ASP A 67 13.42 15.23 -4.47
N SER A 68 12.79 16.39 -4.27
CA SER A 68 13.43 17.51 -3.59
C SER A 68 13.02 17.65 -2.12
N LYS A 69 14.01 17.82 -1.23
CA LYS A 69 13.84 18.48 0.08
C LYS A 69 13.61 20.01 -0.08
N LYS A 70 13.44 20.51 -1.31
CA LYS A 70 13.40 21.95 -1.59
C LYS A 70 11.96 22.46 -1.51
N GLN A 71 11.85 23.67 -0.97
CA GLN A 71 10.59 24.36 -0.73
C GLN A 71 9.82 24.67 -2.02
N VAL A 72 8.50 24.65 -1.86
CA VAL A 72 7.46 25.42 -2.54
C VAL A 72 7.98 26.62 -3.31
N GLN A 73 7.61 26.75 -4.59
CA GLN A 73 8.01 27.91 -5.40
C GLN A 73 7.28 29.18 -4.95
N GLY A 74 6.03 29.03 -4.49
CA GLY A 74 5.16 30.14 -4.09
C GLY A 74 4.75 31.03 -5.26
N THR A 75 5.04 30.61 -6.49
CA THR A 75 4.74 31.35 -7.73
C THR A 75 3.37 30.96 -8.25
N GLU A 76 2.74 31.83 -9.04
CA GLU A 76 1.42 31.50 -9.60
C GLU A 76 1.48 30.33 -10.59
N ASP A 77 2.59 30.17 -11.32
CA ASP A 77 2.83 28.99 -12.14
C ASP A 77 3.00 27.72 -11.28
N GLY A 78 3.70 27.81 -10.15
CA GLY A 78 3.82 26.74 -9.17
C GLY A 78 2.45 26.27 -8.66
N LYS A 79 1.55 27.22 -8.35
CA LYS A 79 0.16 26.90 -7.96
C LYS A 79 -0.63 26.24 -9.08
N LYS A 80 -0.54 26.71 -10.32
CA LYS A 80 -1.21 26.07 -11.46
C LYS A 80 -0.75 24.61 -11.62
N PHE A 81 0.54 24.35 -11.46
CA PHE A 81 1.07 22.99 -11.44
C PHE A 81 0.55 22.17 -10.26
N ALA A 82 0.50 22.73 -9.05
CA ALA A 82 -0.06 22.06 -7.89
C ALA A 82 -1.55 21.70 -8.08
N ARG A 83 -2.37 22.64 -8.59
CA ARG A 83 -3.80 22.41 -8.88
C ARG A 83 -3.98 21.25 -9.85
N GLU A 84 -3.23 21.27 -10.95
CA GLU A 84 -3.34 20.23 -11.98
C GLU A 84 -2.81 18.88 -11.50
N ALA A 85 -1.70 18.86 -10.75
CA ALA A 85 -1.18 17.65 -10.13
C ALA A 85 -2.20 17.03 -9.15
N ILE A 86 -2.86 17.82 -8.31
CA ILE A 86 -3.91 17.33 -7.41
C ILE A 86 -5.10 16.79 -8.20
N ARG A 87 -5.55 17.49 -9.25
CA ARG A 87 -6.68 17.05 -10.09
C ARG A 87 -6.40 15.68 -10.71
N ARG A 88 -5.22 15.51 -11.31
CA ARG A 88 -4.79 14.27 -11.96
C ARG A 88 -4.56 13.15 -10.96
N TRP A 89 -3.94 13.45 -9.81
CA TRP A 89 -3.77 12.51 -8.70
C TRP A 89 -5.11 12.00 -8.17
N LYS A 90 -6.06 12.91 -7.93
CA LYS A 90 -7.43 12.60 -7.48
C LYS A 90 -8.14 11.69 -8.49
N ALA A 91 -7.96 11.96 -9.77
CA ALA A 91 -8.49 11.12 -10.84
C ALA A 91 -7.80 9.74 -10.91
N GLY A 92 -6.61 9.57 -10.33
CA GLY A 92 -5.83 8.33 -10.40
C GLY A 92 -4.91 8.25 -11.62
N GLU A 93 -4.65 9.37 -12.29
CA GLU A 93 -3.79 9.41 -13.47
C GLU A 93 -2.32 9.08 -13.11
N PRO A 94 -1.65 8.21 -13.88
CA PRO A 94 -0.25 7.83 -13.63
C PRO A 94 0.74 9.00 -13.64
N ALA A 95 0.44 10.07 -14.37
CA ALA A 95 1.27 11.27 -14.48
C ALA A 95 1.38 12.07 -13.16
N ALA A 96 0.52 11.78 -12.17
CA ALA A 96 0.46 12.52 -10.91
C ALA A 96 0.50 11.61 -9.68
N ILE A 97 1.43 10.65 -9.64
CA ILE A 97 1.71 9.92 -8.40
C ILE A 97 2.42 10.87 -7.43
N LEU A 98 1.67 11.37 -6.44
CA LEU A 98 2.19 12.26 -5.41
C LEU A 98 2.72 11.48 -4.22
N THR A 99 3.99 11.74 -3.86
CA THR A 99 4.59 11.24 -2.63
C THR A 99 3.96 11.91 -1.39
N TYR A 100 4.16 11.42 -0.14
CA TYR A 100 3.70 12.11 1.07
C TYR A 100 4.27 13.53 1.12
N GLU A 101 5.58 13.68 0.95
CA GLU A 101 6.22 14.99 0.91
C GLU A 101 5.71 15.86 -0.24
N ALA A 102 5.46 15.29 -1.42
CA ALA A 102 4.87 16.04 -2.52
C ALA A 102 3.42 16.45 -2.26
N LYS A 103 2.60 15.62 -1.62
CA LYS A 103 1.25 15.99 -1.15
C LYS A 103 1.33 17.18 -0.20
N MET A 104 2.29 17.13 0.73
CA MET A 104 2.56 18.25 1.65
C MET A 104 3.05 19.49 0.90
N ASN A 105 3.91 19.33 -0.11
CA ASN A 105 4.43 20.44 -0.90
C ASN A 105 3.37 21.08 -1.79
N VAL A 106 2.49 20.31 -2.45
CA VAL A 106 1.35 20.89 -3.20
C VAL A 106 0.38 21.59 -2.27
N ILE A 107 0.13 21.05 -1.06
CA ILE A 107 -0.66 21.76 -0.05
C ILE A 107 0.01 23.10 0.26
N ARG A 108 1.30 23.09 0.65
CA ARG A 108 2.05 24.31 0.99
C ARG A 108 2.15 25.29 -0.19
N GLU A 109 2.19 24.83 -1.43
CA GLU A 109 2.18 25.67 -2.64
C GLU A 109 0.87 26.43 -2.81
N LEU A 110 -0.26 25.79 -2.46
CA LEU A 110 -1.58 26.41 -2.48
C LEU A 110 -1.83 27.30 -1.26
N LEU A 111 -1.21 27.00 -0.10
CA LEU A 111 -1.36 27.82 1.11
C LEU A 111 -0.79 29.23 0.90
N THR A 112 -1.68 30.23 0.96
CA THR A 112 -1.36 31.65 0.87
C THR A 112 -2.21 32.44 1.87
N ASP A 113 -1.87 33.70 2.15
CA ASP A 113 -2.60 34.57 3.08
C ASP A 113 -4.08 34.78 2.72
N LYS A 114 -4.45 34.54 1.44
CA LYS A 114 -5.83 34.52 0.95
C LYS A 114 -6.05 33.31 0.07
N LEU A 115 -6.55 32.23 0.65
CA LEU A 115 -6.77 30.95 -0.01
C LEU A 115 -8.08 30.97 -0.84
N PRO A 116 -8.03 30.96 -2.20
CA PRO A 116 -9.24 30.89 -3.02
C PRO A 116 -10.06 29.64 -2.73
N VAL A 117 -11.39 29.71 -2.85
CA VAL A 117 -12.30 28.57 -2.54
C VAL A 117 -11.93 27.30 -3.31
N GLY A 118 -11.49 27.43 -4.56
CA GLY A 118 -10.99 26.32 -5.36
C GLY A 118 -9.78 25.62 -4.74
N ASP A 119 -8.80 26.40 -4.25
CA ASP A 119 -7.59 25.89 -3.62
C ASP A 119 -7.89 25.25 -2.26
N GLN A 120 -8.83 25.81 -1.50
CA GLN A 120 -9.35 25.19 -0.28
C GLN A 120 -9.89 23.78 -0.56
N SER A 121 -10.74 23.64 -1.58
CA SER A 121 -11.32 22.35 -1.95
C SER A 121 -10.27 21.33 -2.39
N LEU A 122 -9.24 21.76 -3.13
CA LEU A 122 -8.16 20.89 -3.58
C LEU A 122 -7.27 20.41 -2.42
N ILE A 123 -6.96 21.29 -1.46
CA ILE A 123 -6.25 20.90 -0.24
C ILE A 123 -7.05 19.85 0.53
N LEU A 124 -8.36 20.08 0.70
CA LEU A 124 -9.24 19.12 1.36
C LEU A 124 -9.36 17.80 0.59
N ASP A 125 -9.31 17.82 -0.75
CA ASP A 125 -9.25 16.60 -1.57
C ASP A 125 -7.99 15.78 -1.26
N VAL A 126 -6.82 16.42 -1.16
CA VAL A 126 -5.56 15.73 -0.82
C VAL A 126 -5.64 15.09 0.57
N ILE A 127 -6.15 15.83 1.56
CA ILE A 127 -6.29 15.34 2.93
C ILE A 127 -7.30 14.19 2.99
N GLU A 128 -8.44 14.34 2.34
CA GLU A 128 -9.52 13.37 2.36
C GLU A 128 -9.14 12.07 1.63
N GLN A 129 -8.41 12.14 0.52
CA GLN A 129 -8.16 10.98 -0.32
C GLN A 129 -6.78 10.33 -0.11
N SER A 130 -6.00 10.80 0.87
CA SER A 130 -4.68 10.25 1.16
C SER A 130 -4.57 9.75 2.60
N GLU A 131 -4.67 8.44 2.76
CA GLU A 131 -4.54 7.74 4.04
C GLU A 131 -3.26 8.14 4.80
N VAL A 132 -2.12 8.20 4.12
CA VAL A 132 -0.84 8.62 4.73
C VAL A 132 -0.79 10.09 5.16
N VAL A 133 -1.58 10.98 4.53
CA VAL A 133 -1.68 12.39 4.94
C VAL A 133 -2.64 12.52 6.13
N TYR A 134 -3.70 11.72 6.13
CA TYR A 134 -4.64 11.62 7.24
C TYR A 134 -3.97 11.06 8.51
N VAL A 135 -3.28 9.91 8.40
CA VAL A 135 -2.70 9.16 9.51
C VAL A 135 -1.49 9.83 10.14
N ASN A 136 -0.65 10.51 9.35
CA ASN A 136 0.46 11.30 9.87
C ASN A 136 -0.01 12.59 10.58
N ARG A 137 -1.26 12.59 11.06
CA ARG A 137 -2.00 13.59 11.82
C ARG A 137 -1.59 15.01 11.44
N PHE A 138 -2.30 15.55 10.45
CA PHE A 138 -2.45 17.00 10.23
C PHE A 138 -1.20 17.82 10.50
N ILE A 139 -0.26 17.82 9.55
CA ILE A 139 0.87 18.77 9.48
C ILE A 139 1.32 19.25 10.87
N LYS A 140 1.67 18.34 11.80
CA LYS A 140 1.80 18.59 13.26
C LYS A 140 1.17 19.93 13.66
N GLU A 141 -0.07 20.11 14.12
CA GLU A 141 -0.76 21.43 14.37
C GLU A 141 0.11 22.67 14.78
N SER A 142 1.32 22.49 15.32
CA SER A 142 2.46 23.41 15.37
C SER A 142 3.15 23.88 14.04
N GLU A 143 3.17 23.11 12.95
CA GLU A 143 3.93 23.36 11.70
C GLU A 143 3.07 24.10 10.67
N ILE A 144 1.77 23.87 10.66
CA ILE A 144 0.83 24.82 10.09
C ILE A 144 0.04 25.41 11.25
N ASN A 145 0.36 26.67 11.57
CA ASN A 145 -0.28 27.52 12.55
C ASN A 145 -1.73 27.13 12.87
N SER A 146 -2.12 27.29 14.13
CA SER A 146 -3.46 27.12 14.73
C SER A 146 -4.64 27.89 14.06
N GLY A 147 -4.51 28.28 12.78
CA GLY A 147 -5.46 29.02 11.97
C GLY A 147 -5.76 28.44 10.58
N ILE A 148 -5.31 27.24 10.18
CA ILE A 148 -5.72 26.70 8.84
C ILE A 148 -7.24 26.64 8.69
N SER A 149 -7.95 26.29 9.78
CA SER A 149 -9.40 26.25 9.77
C SER A 149 -9.99 27.65 9.61
N SER A 150 -9.32 28.72 10.06
CA SER A 150 -9.79 30.10 9.87
C SER A 150 -9.62 30.58 8.43
N TRP A 151 -8.77 29.91 7.64
CA TRP A 151 -8.56 30.20 6.21
C TRP A 151 -9.63 29.57 5.31
N PHE A 152 -10.42 28.63 5.83
CA PHE A 152 -11.52 28.03 5.08
C PHE A 152 -12.80 28.87 5.18
N ASP A 153 -13.55 28.93 4.08
CA ASP A 153 -14.94 29.39 4.12
C ASP A 153 -15.81 28.43 4.95
N GLU A 154 -17.05 28.82 5.25
CA GLU A 154 -17.90 28.03 6.14
C GLU A 154 -18.21 26.61 5.61
N ALA A 155 -18.35 26.46 4.28
CA ALA A 155 -18.61 25.15 3.68
C ALA A 155 -17.39 24.23 3.77
N ASN A 156 -16.19 24.75 3.45
CA ASN A 156 -14.94 24.01 3.56
C ASN A 156 -14.52 23.78 5.02
N LYS A 157 -14.88 24.67 5.96
CA LYS A 157 -14.74 24.42 7.40
C LYS A 157 -15.57 23.21 7.82
N GLN A 158 -16.85 23.15 7.43
CA GLN A 158 -17.71 22.02 7.75
C GLN A 158 -17.17 20.72 7.14
N ARG A 159 -16.69 20.75 5.89
CA ARG A 159 -16.03 19.62 5.25
C ARG A 159 -14.77 19.21 5.99
N TYR A 160 -13.91 20.15 6.37
CA TYR A 160 -12.70 19.89 7.16
C TYR A 160 -13.03 19.23 8.51
N GLN A 161 -14.05 19.71 9.22
CA GLN A 161 -14.52 19.09 10.46
C GLN A 161 -15.11 17.69 10.24
N ALA A 162 -15.84 17.49 9.13
CA ALA A 162 -16.33 16.16 8.74
C ALA A 162 -15.17 15.19 8.46
N ILE A 163 -14.11 15.65 7.79
CA ILE A 163 -12.88 14.87 7.57
C ILE A 163 -12.22 14.54 8.92
N LYS A 164 -12.02 15.53 9.80
CA LYS A 164 -11.43 15.32 11.15
C LYS A 164 -12.22 14.31 11.99
N THR A 165 -13.53 14.23 11.81
CA THR A 165 -14.41 13.31 12.54
C THR A 165 -14.60 11.96 11.81
N GLY A 166 -13.81 11.67 10.77
CA GLY A 166 -13.82 10.40 10.07
C GLY A 166 -15.02 10.18 9.13
N ARG A 167 -15.75 11.23 8.76
CA ARG A 167 -17.00 11.18 7.96
C ARG A 167 -16.83 11.65 6.53
N ALA A 168 -15.73 11.29 5.88
CA ALA A 168 -15.60 11.46 4.43
C ALA A 168 -16.62 10.57 3.72
N LYS A 169 -17.55 11.18 2.99
CA LYS A 169 -18.58 10.46 2.21
C LYS A 169 -17.95 9.96 0.91
N GLU A 170 -17.22 8.84 0.95
CA GLU A 170 -17.07 8.06 -0.27
C GLU A 170 -18.35 7.25 -0.51
N LYS A 171 -18.78 7.20 -1.78
CA LYS A 171 -19.89 6.35 -2.19
C LYS A 171 -19.40 4.91 -2.06
N ASP A 172 -20.10 4.14 -1.24
CA ASP A 172 -20.06 2.69 -1.32
C ASP A 172 -20.73 2.28 -2.63
N THR A 173 -19.95 2.20 -3.71
CA THR A 173 -20.46 1.93 -5.06
C THR A 173 -20.57 0.44 -5.36
N SER A 174 -19.97 -0.42 -4.54
CA SER A 174 -20.05 -1.87 -4.66
C SER A 174 -20.36 -2.52 -3.31
N GLY A 175 -21.15 -3.59 -3.30
CA GLY A 175 -21.41 -4.39 -2.09
C GLY A 175 -20.14 -4.99 -1.46
N GLU A 176 -18.98 -4.86 -2.11
CA GLU A 176 -17.70 -5.44 -1.72
C GLU A 176 -16.69 -4.40 -1.18
N SER A 177 -16.88 -3.10 -1.42
CA SER A 177 -15.92 -2.05 -1.03
C SER A 177 -16.09 -1.57 0.42
N PHE A 178 -15.04 -1.43 1.21
CA PHE A 178 -15.13 -0.90 2.58
C PHE A 178 -15.29 0.62 2.63
N LEU A 179 -15.87 1.11 3.74
CA LEU A 179 -15.92 2.54 4.03
C LEU A 179 -14.49 3.05 4.30
N ALA A 180 -14.13 4.20 3.71
CA ALA A 180 -12.84 4.85 3.92
C ALA A 180 -12.51 5.06 5.42
N ALA A 181 -13.51 5.36 6.25
CA ALA A 181 -13.34 5.50 7.70
C ALA A 181 -12.81 4.22 8.38
N ASN A 182 -13.21 3.04 7.90
CA ASN A 182 -12.73 1.77 8.46
C ASN A 182 -11.30 1.48 7.99
N ILE A 183 -10.97 1.89 6.77
CA ILE A 183 -9.61 1.78 6.23
C ILE A 183 -8.64 2.70 6.99
N ARG A 184 -9.05 3.95 7.25
CA ARG A 184 -8.27 4.93 8.02
C ARG A 184 -7.90 4.40 9.39
N ASP A 185 -8.89 3.91 10.15
CA ASP A 185 -8.63 3.40 11.49
C ASP A 185 -7.68 2.18 11.46
N LEU A 186 -7.77 1.34 10.42
CA LEU A 186 -6.85 0.23 10.21
C LEU A 186 -5.41 0.75 9.97
N VAL A 187 -5.24 1.72 9.07
CA VAL A 187 -3.94 2.32 8.76
C VAL A 187 -3.37 3.06 9.97
N ASP A 188 -4.20 3.80 10.71
CA ASP A 188 -3.83 4.53 11.93
C ASP A 188 -3.29 3.59 13.01
N GLU A 189 -4.01 2.50 13.27
CA GLU A 189 -3.63 1.52 14.28
C GLU A 189 -2.37 0.74 13.86
N ALA A 190 -2.23 0.41 12.57
CA ALA A 190 -1.02 -0.23 12.05
C ALA A 190 0.20 0.70 12.17
N HIS A 191 0.02 2.00 11.88
CA HIS A 191 1.06 3.02 12.06
C HIS A 191 1.46 3.16 13.53
N ALA A 192 0.48 3.27 14.44
CA ALA A 192 0.72 3.36 15.87
C ALA A 192 1.49 2.13 16.39
N ASN A 193 1.10 0.93 15.96
CA ASN A 193 1.78 -0.31 16.35
C ASN A 193 3.20 -0.39 15.79
N ALA A 194 3.43 0.07 14.55
CA ALA A 194 4.78 0.15 13.98
C ALA A 194 5.70 1.09 14.76
N LEU A 195 5.17 2.21 15.26
CA LEU A 195 5.93 3.14 16.12
C LEU A 195 6.21 2.56 17.52
N LEU A 196 5.29 1.78 18.07
CA LEU A 196 5.37 1.23 19.43
C LEU A 196 6.14 -0.08 19.51
N ALA A 197 6.25 -0.82 18.41
CA ALA A 197 6.92 -2.11 18.41
C ALA A 197 8.38 -1.96 18.89
N LYS A 198 8.77 -2.70 19.94
CA LYS A 198 10.11 -2.70 20.53
C LYS A 198 10.84 -4.00 20.16
N GLY A 199 11.95 -3.93 19.42
CA GLY A 199 12.80 -5.10 19.09
C GLY A 199 12.52 -5.76 17.73
N ALA A 200 13.31 -6.75 17.29
CA ALA A 200 12.99 -7.49 16.05
C ALA A 200 11.77 -8.37 16.32
N ALA A 201 10.66 -8.12 15.62
CA ALA A 201 9.41 -8.83 15.78
C ALA A 201 9.59 -10.33 15.48
N GLY A 202 9.15 -11.20 16.38
CA GLY A 202 9.08 -12.64 16.10
C GLY A 202 7.94 -12.97 15.13
N ARG A 203 7.98 -14.16 14.51
CA ARG A 203 7.00 -14.69 13.53
C ARG A 203 5.52 -14.47 13.88
N HIS A 204 5.20 -14.39 15.18
CA HIS A 204 3.83 -14.30 15.69
C HIS A 204 3.26 -12.87 15.74
N GLU A 205 4.04 -11.85 15.41
CA GLU A 205 3.56 -10.48 15.49
C GLU A 205 2.77 -10.09 14.23
N CYS A 206 3.16 -10.49 13.03
CA CYS A 206 2.55 -10.00 11.77
C CYS A 206 1.06 -10.37 11.61
N ILE A 207 0.66 -11.54 12.12
CA ILE A 207 -0.74 -11.97 12.14
C ILE A 207 -1.63 -11.07 13.03
N GLY A 208 -1.02 -10.34 13.96
CA GLY A 208 -1.69 -9.34 14.79
C GLY A 208 -2.36 -8.25 13.96
N THR A 209 -1.78 -7.85 12.83
CA THR A 209 -2.40 -6.86 11.93
C THR A 209 -3.75 -7.37 11.45
N VAL A 210 -3.86 -8.60 10.95
CA VAL A 210 -5.16 -9.11 10.51
C VAL A 210 -6.10 -9.39 11.69
N ARG A 211 -5.63 -10.12 12.70
CA ARG A 211 -6.48 -10.60 13.80
C ARG A 211 -7.02 -9.46 14.66
N ASN A 212 -6.18 -8.49 15.00
CA ASN A 212 -6.49 -7.46 15.98
C ASN A 212 -6.82 -6.11 15.34
N ILE A 213 -6.18 -5.77 14.21
CA ILE A 213 -6.38 -4.46 13.58
C ILE A 213 -7.44 -4.55 12.49
N SER A 214 -7.23 -5.38 11.48
CA SER A 214 -8.09 -5.37 10.29
C SER A 214 -9.48 -5.89 10.58
N ILE A 215 -9.62 -7.04 11.26
CA ILE A 215 -10.95 -7.57 11.61
C ILE A 215 -11.72 -6.59 12.49
N ALA A 216 -11.06 -6.02 13.50
CA ALA A 216 -11.70 -5.07 14.40
C ALA A 216 -12.19 -3.83 13.65
N ASN A 217 -11.37 -3.25 12.78
CA ASN A 217 -11.69 -2.00 12.10
C ASN A 217 -12.62 -2.17 10.89
N LEU A 218 -12.41 -3.18 10.04
CA LEU A 218 -13.25 -3.43 8.87
C LEU A 218 -14.69 -3.75 9.27
N TYR A 219 -14.88 -4.44 10.40
CA TYR A 219 -16.17 -4.96 10.84
C TYR A 219 -16.74 -4.30 12.11
N LYS A 220 -16.16 -3.19 12.59
CA LYS A 220 -16.61 -2.46 13.81
C LYS A 220 -18.08 -2.02 13.81
N HIS A 221 -18.68 -1.92 12.62
CA HIS A 221 -20.05 -1.46 12.41
C HIS A 221 -21.08 -2.59 12.54
N LEU A 222 -20.63 -3.85 12.59
CA LEU A 222 -21.53 -4.98 12.77
C LEU A 222 -22.06 -5.03 14.20
N PRO A 223 -23.24 -5.63 14.44
CA PRO A 223 -23.73 -5.92 15.79
C PRO A 223 -22.71 -6.72 16.62
N ASP A 224 -22.62 -6.45 17.93
CA ASP A 224 -21.66 -7.07 18.85
C ASP A 224 -21.66 -8.61 18.79
N ASN A 225 -22.82 -9.23 18.63
CA ASN A 225 -22.94 -10.69 18.52
C ASN A 225 -22.25 -11.22 17.25
N GLU A 226 -22.36 -10.52 16.13
CA GLU A 226 -21.66 -10.87 14.89
C GLU A 226 -20.14 -10.66 15.03
N GLN A 227 -19.70 -9.54 15.62
CA GLN A 227 -18.28 -9.31 15.89
C GLN A 227 -17.69 -10.43 16.76
N LYS A 228 -18.39 -10.82 17.84
CA LYS A 228 -18.01 -11.93 18.71
C LYS A 228 -17.99 -13.26 17.97
N ARG A 229 -18.94 -13.51 17.06
CA ARG A 229 -18.99 -14.73 16.23
C ARG A 229 -17.78 -14.83 15.32
N ILE A 230 -17.46 -13.76 14.58
CA ILE A 230 -16.29 -13.69 13.69
C ILE A 230 -15.02 -13.95 14.49
N LYS A 231 -14.83 -13.20 15.60
CA LYS A 231 -13.66 -13.35 16.46
C LYS A 231 -13.51 -14.77 16.98
N LYS A 232 -14.60 -15.39 17.45
CA LYS A 232 -14.57 -16.78 17.96
C LYS A 232 -14.15 -17.78 16.89
N LEU A 233 -14.63 -17.64 15.65
CA LEU A 233 -14.23 -18.52 14.54
C LEU A 233 -12.76 -18.34 14.19
N VAL A 234 -12.30 -17.10 14.06
CA VAL A 234 -10.90 -16.78 13.78
C VAL A 234 -9.97 -17.28 14.89
N ASP A 235 -10.31 -17.03 16.16
CA ASP A 235 -9.52 -17.52 17.30
C ASP A 235 -9.45 -19.06 17.35
N LYS A 236 -10.54 -19.74 16.99
CA LYS A 236 -10.60 -21.20 16.94
C LYS A 236 -9.63 -21.76 15.91
N GLU A 237 -9.61 -21.21 14.70
CA GLU A 237 -8.72 -21.68 13.64
C GLU A 237 -7.26 -21.33 13.95
N CYS A 238 -6.99 -20.15 14.51
CA CYS A 238 -5.64 -19.71 14.88
C CYS A 238 -5.03 -20.45 16.08
N ALA A 239 -5.79 -21.27 16.81
CA ALA A 239 -5.31 -21.99 17.99
C ALA A 239 -4.18 -23.01 17.67
N ALA A 240 -4.06 -23.44 16.41
CA ALA A 240 -3.07 -24.44 16.00
C ALA A 240 -1.69 -23.83 15.69
N GLN A 241 -1.62 -22.89 14.74
CA GLN A 241 -0.35 -22.35 14.23
C GLN A 241 -0.28 -20.82 14.21
N ASN A 242 -1.40 -20.13 14.50
CA ASN A 242 -1.53 -18.68 14.51
C ASN A 242 -0.97 -18.01 13.24
N THR A 243 -1.41 -18.48 12.07
CA THR A 243 -0.98 -17.96 10.75
C THR A 243 -2.06 -17.11 10.07
N MET A 244 -1.69 -16.35 9.03
CA MET A 244 -2.67 -15.66 8.16
C MET A 244 -3.67 -16.64 7.56
N LYS A 245 -3.19 -17.77 7.04
CA LYS A 245 -4.05 -18.82 6.47
C LYS A 245 -5.12 -19.30 7.46
N ASP A 246 -4.76 -19.47 8.74
CA ASP A 246 -5.73 -19.87 9.77
C ASP A 246 -6.78 -18.76 10.01
N ALA A 247 -6.32 -17.50 10.12
CA ALA A 247 -7.22 -16.37 10.32
C ALA A 247 -8.19 -16.20 9.13
N MET A 248 -7.68 -16.32 7.91
CA MET A 248 -8.49 -16.24 6.70
C MET A 248 -9.44 -17.43 6.57
N THR A 249 -9.03 -18.65 6.95
CA THR A 249 -9.93 -19.82 7.04
C THR A 249 -11.09 -19.55 8.01
N GLY A 250 -10.81 -18.92 9.16
CA GLY A 250 -11.85 -18.51 10.11
C GLY A 250 -12.82 -17.48 9.51
N LEU A 251 -12.31 -16.52 8.74
CA LEU A 251 -13.13 -15.52 8.04
C LEU A 251 -13.93 -16.11 6.88
N GLU A 252 -13.38 -17.04 6.11
CA GLU A 252 -14.08 -17.80 5.07
C GLU A 252 -15.26 -18.57 5.68
N LYS A 253 -15.02 -19.30 6.79
CA LYS A 253 -16.08 -19.98 7.56
C LYS A 253 -17.13 -19.00 8.09
N ALA A 254 -16.73 -17.77 8.39
CA ALA A 254 -17.62 -16.70 8.82
C ALA A 254 -18.36 -15.99 7.67
N LYS A 255 -17.98 -16.25 6.40
CA LYS A 255 -18.42 -15.58 5.16
C LYS A 255 -18.00 -14.10 5.04
N PHE A 256 -16.81 -13.80 5.52
CA PHE A 256 -16.19 -12.46 5.53
C PHE A 256 -14.83 -12.40 4.80
N ALA A 257 -14.45 -13.50 4.14
CA ALA A 257 -13.32 -13.53 3.25
C ALA A 257 -13.51 -14.61 2.19
N GLU A 258 -12.83 -14.46 1.07
CA GLU A 258 -12.76 -15.43 -0.01
C GLU A 258 -11.34 -15.54 -0.53
N LYS A 259 -10.90 -16.74 -0.88
CA LYS A 259 -9.59 -16.92 -1.51
C LYS A 259 -9.61 -16.30 -2.91
N ALA A 260 -8.82 -15.24 -3.07
CA ALA A 260 -8.68 -14.49 -4.32
C ALA A 260 -7.69 -15.17 -5.28
N GLY A 261 -6.72 -15.92 -4.74
CA GLY A 261 -5.78 -16.69 -5.55
C GLY A 261 -4.54 -17.14 -4.78
N THR A 262 -3.64 -17.77 -5.52
CA THR A 262 -2.30 -18.13 -5.05
C THR A 262 -1.29 -17.77 -6.13
N ALA A 263 -0.29 -16.97 -5.79
CA ALA A 263 0.84 -16.69 -6.67
C ALA A 263 2.03 -17.57 -6.30
N LYS A 264 2.65 -18.21 -7.30
CA LYS A 264 3.77 -19.12 -7.10
C LYS A 264 5.08 -18.50 -7.54
N PHE A 265 6.18 -18.92 -6.91
CA PHE A 265 7.52 -18.55 -7.35
C PHE A 265 8.13 -19.58 -8.31
N LYS A 266 8.96 -19.10 -9.24
CA LYS A 266 10.02 -19.92 -9.82
C LYS A 266 11.02 -20.22 -8.71
N LYS A 267 11.44 -21.47 -8.66
CA LYS A 267 12.44 -21.96 -7.71
C LYS A 267 13.78 -21.98 -8.41
N LYS A 268 14.83 -21.52 -7.74
CA LYS A 268 16.22 -21.68 -8.18
C LYS A 268 17.06 -22.34 -7.09
N LYS A 269 18.25 -22.79 -7.48
CA LYS A 269 19.32 -23.12 -6.54
C LYS A 269 20.11 -21.85 -6.25
N GLN A 270 20.32 -21.54 -4.98
CA GLN A 270 21.03 -20.34 -4.55
C GLN A 270 21.96 -20.70 -3.39
N GLU A 271 23.23 -20.33 -3.47
CA GLU A 271 24.12 -20.37 -2.29
C GLU A 271 23.72 -19.24 -1.34
N VAL A 272 23.53 -19.58 -0.07
CA VAL A 272 23.18 -18.68 1.03
C VAL A 272 24.24 -18.83 2.11
N ASP A 273 24.82 -17.71 2.52
CA ASP A 273 25.72 -17.65 3.68
C ASP A 273 24.88 -17.51 4.95
N LEU A 274 24.92 -18.52 5.82
CA LEU A 274 24.21 -18.54 7.09
C LEU A 274 25.18 -18.30 8.24
N LYS A 275 24.78 -17.46 9.20
CA LYS A 275 25.56 -17.19 10.41
C LYS A 275 25.00 -18.04 11.55
N LEU A 276 25.73 -19.08 11.91
CA LEU A 276 25.41 -19.88 13.11
C LEU A 276 25.84 -19.15 14.38
N ASP A 277 25.09 -19.36 15.46
CA ASP A 277 25.28 -18.62 16.70
C ASP A 277 26.67 -18.86 17.32
N GLY A 278 27.26 -17.81 17.90
CA GLY A 278 28.64 -17.80 18.40
C GLY A 278 29.72 -17.32 17.42
N GLY A 279 29.35 -16.84 16.24
CA GLY A 279 30.20 -16.03 15.35
C GLY A 279 31.41 -16.75 14.74
N LYS A 280 31.46 -18.09 14.79
CA LYS A 280 32.69 -18.84 14.46
C LYS A 280 32.72 -19.48 13.08
N LYS A 281 31.61 -19.60 12.35
CA LYS A 281 31.61 -20.06 10.94
C LYS A 281 30.42 -19.50 10.15
N ASP A 282 30.71 -18.89 9.00
CA ASP A 282 29.76 -18.77 7.91
C ASP A 282 29.59 -20.17 7.31
N VAL A 283 28.36 -20.69 7.31
CA VAL A 283 28.04 -21.95 6.61
C VAL A 283 27.46 -21.57 5.26
N LYS A 284 28.14 -22.00 4.19
CA LYS A 284 27.58 -21.97 2.85
C LYS A 284 26.61 -23.11 2.70
N TYR A 285 25.37 -22.79 2.39
CA TYR A 285 24.32 -23.76 2.11
C TYR A 285 23.74 -23.49 0.72
N THR A 286 23.56 -24.55 -0.07
CA THR A 286 22.83 -24.44 -1.34
C THR A 286 21.35 -24.67 -1.11
N ALA A 287 20.57 -23.58 -1.11
CA ALA A 287 19.11 -23.64 -1.01
C ALA A 287 18.49 -24.16 -2.31
N GLU A 288 18.00 -25.40 -2.28
CA GLU A 288 17.10 -25.92 -3.30
C GLU A 288 15.70 -25.35 -3.05
N GLY A 289 15.16 -24.58 -4.00
CA GLY A 289 13.83 -23.98 -3.83
C GLY A 289 13.83 -22.53 -3.35
N TYR A 290 14.97 -21.84 -3.43
CA TYR A 290 15.02 -20.39 -3.20
C TYR A 290 14.05 -19.68 -4.18
N PRO A 291 13.19 -18.76 -3.71
CA PRO A 291 12.30 -18.02 -4.61
C PRO A 291 13.17 -17.21 -5.57
N ASP A 292 12.80 -17.14 -6.85
CA ASP A 292 13.54 -16.38 -7.86
C ASP A 292 12.71 -15.23 -8.40
N THR A 293 11.69 -15.55 -9.18
CA THR A 293 10.71 -14.59 -9.70
C THR A 293 9.31 -15.14 -9.48
N LEU A 294 8.33 -14.26 -9.37
CA LEU A 294 6.93 -14.66 -9.41
C LEU A 294 6.62 -15.27 -10.78
N LYS A 295 5.88 -16.39 -10.77
CA LYS A 295 5.26 -16.98 -11.97
C LYS A 295 3.96 -16.29 -12.29
N ASP A 296 3.23 -15.92 -11.25
CA ASP A 296 1.92 -15.32 -11.30
C ASP A 296 2.01 -13.93 -10.65
N SER A 297 1.53 -12.90 -11.35
CA SER A 297 1.49 -11.53 -10.84
C SER A 297 0.45 -11.43 -9.71
N VAL A 298 0.88 -11.00 -8.53
CA VAL A 298 -0.03 -10.75 -7.40
C VAL A 298 -0.93 -9.56 -7.72
N TRP A 299 -0.39 -8.53 -8.38
CA TRP A 299 -1.22 -7.44 -8.90
C TRP A 299 -2.32 -7.94 -9.84
N SER A 300 -2.02 -8.85 -10.76
CA SER A 300 -3.04 -9.38 -11.68
C SER A 300 -4.18 -10.12 -10.96
N LEU A 301 -3.87 -10.81 -9.87
CA LEU A 301 -4.89 -11.43 -9.01
C LEU A 301 -5.77 -10.37 -8.35
N VAL A 302 -5.17 -9.31 -7.80
CA VAL A 302 -5.88 -8.18 -7.20
C VAL A 302 -6.75 -7.45 -8.22
N ASP A 303 -6.19 -7.11 -9.39
CA ASP A 303 -6.89 -6.43 -10.48
C ASP A 303 -8.11 -7.24 -10.91
N THR A 304 -7.96 -8.54 -11.13
CA THR A 304 -9.07 -9.44 -11.49
C THR A 304 -10.22 -9.39 -10.47
N ASN A 305 -9.91 -9.31 -9.17
CA ASN A 305 -10.92 -9.31 -8.12
C ASN A 305 -11.61 -7.95 -7.92
N THR A 306 -10.94 -6.87 -8.28
CA THR A 306 -11.38 -5.48 -8.09
C THR A 306 -11.83 -4.77 -9.37
N LYS A 307 -11.65 -5.41 -10.52
CA LYS A 307 -11.95 -4.83 -11.85
C LYS A 307 -13.37 -4.32 -11.93
N GLY A 308 -13.52 -3.04 -12.26
CA GLY A 308 -14.82 -2.37 -12.41
C GLY A 308 -15.57 -2.13 -11.09
N LYS A 309 -14.93 -2.38 -9.94
CA LYS A 309 -15.52 -2.19 -8.60
C LYS A 309 -14.81 -1.03 -7.92
N GLU A 310 -15.34 0.18 -8.08
CA GLU A 310 -14.78 1.37 -7.40
C GLU A 310 -14.85 1.23 -5.87
N GLY A 311 -13.95 1.93 -5.19
CA GLY A 311 -13.89 2.00 -3.73
C GLY A 311 -12.73 1.23 -3.12
N TRP A 312 -12.75 1.08 -1.79
CA TRP A 312 -11.69 0.45 -1.02
C TRP A 312 -11.88 -1.06 -0.93
N HIS A 313 -10.88 -1.81 -1.35
CA HIS A 313 -10.80 -3.26 -1.18
C HIS A 313 -9.65 -3.58 -0.23
N ALA A 314 -9.83 -4.61 0.58
CA ALA A 314 -8.80 -5.09 1.50
C ALA A 314 -8.50 -6.54 1.18
N PHE A 315 -7.22 -6.89 1.19
CA PHE A 315 -6.76 -8.26 0.95
C PHE A 315 -5.81 -8.71 2.05
N GLY A 316 -6.03 -9.92 2.57
CA GLY A 316 -5.07 -10.62 3.41
C GLY A 316 -4.04 -11.28 2.50
N LEU A 317 -2.75 -11.02 2.73
CA LEU A 317 -1.67 -11.60 1.96
C LEU A 317 -0.76 -12.40 2.90
N GLY A 318 -0.74 -13.72 2.72
CA GLY A 318 0.19 -14.62 3.37
C GLY A 318 1.40 -14.86 2.47
N ILE A 319 2.60 -14.53 2.94
CA ILE A 319 3.86 -14.66 2.21
C ILE A 319 4.62 -15.88 2.73
N MET A 320 5.03 -16.77 1.82
CA MET A 320 5.74 -18.02 2.14
C MET A 320 4.97 -18.90 3.12
N ASP A 321 3.77 -19.35 2.72
CA ASP A 321 2.82 -20.09 3.56
C ASP A 321 2.52 -19.36 4.88
N SER A 322 2.34 -18.05 4.78
CA SER A 322 2.02 -17.15 5.90
C SER A 322 3.14 -17.00 6.95
N PHE A 323 4.40 -17.34 6.62
CA PHE A 323 5.54 -17.02 7.48
C PHE A 323 5.62 -15.51 7.77
N HIS A 324 5.35 -14.68 6.76
CA HIS A 324 5.03 -13.27 6.94
C HIS A 324 3.62 -12.99 6.44
N SER A 325 2.99 -11.96 6.98
CA SER A 325 1.57 -11.72 6.79
C SER A 325 1.27 -10.23 6.84
N VAL A 326 0.52 -9.73 5.86
CA VAL A 326 0.27 -8.30 5.68
C VAL A 326 -1.14 -8.06 5.15
N VAL A 327 -1.56 -6.80 5.15
CA VAL A 327 -2.83 -6.39 4.55
C VAL A 327 -2.56 -5.47 3.38
N LEU A 328 -3.00 -5.87 2.20
CA LEU A 328 -2.96 -5.05 1.00
C LEU A 328 -4.29 -4.33 0.84
N LEU A 329 -4.26 -3.00 0.86
CA LEU A 329 -5.40 -2.14 0.63
C LEU A 329 -5.34 -1.58 -0.79
N VAL A 330 -6.48 -1.53 -1.46
CA VAL A 330 -6.59 -1.08 -2.85
C VAL A 330 -7.75 -0.09 -2.94
N ASN A 331 -7.47 1.16 -3.29
CA ASN A 331 -8.53 2.11 -3.64
C ASN A 331 -8.66 2.17 -5.16
N VAL A 332 -9.73 1.59 -5.70
CA VAL A 332 -10.04 1.63 -7.13
C VAL A 332 -10.78 2.92 -7.45
N ARG A 333 -10.16 3.77 -8.28
CA ARG A 333 -10.71 5.04 -8.76
C ARG A 333 -10.85 5.04 -10.29
N PRO A 334 -11.63 5.96 -10.87
CA PRO A 334 -11.86 6.01 -12.33
C PRO A 334 -10.59 6.01 -13.20
N GLY A 335 -9.52 6.70 -12.79
CA GLY A 335 -8.27 6.76 -13.55
C GLY A 335 -7.20 5.75 -13.13
N GLY A 336 -7.42 5.00 -12.04
CA GLY A 336 -6.50 3.93 -11.65
C GLY A 336 -6.53 3.55 -10.16
N PRO A 337 -5.94 2.39 -9.82
CA PRO A 337 -5.88 1.89 -8.46
C PRO A 337 -4.73 2.51 -7.65
N PHE A 338 -4.98 2.73 -6.36
CA PHE A 338 -3.95 3.07 -5.37
C PHE A 338 -3.71 1.90 -4.44
N LEU A 339 -2.46 1.47 -4.31
CA LEU A 339 -2.08 0.30 -3.53
C LEU A 339 -1.34 0.72 -2.27
N TYR A 340 -1.83 0.24 -1.12
CA TYR A 340 -1.18 0.41 0.16
C TYR A 340 -0.90 -0.95 0.79
N PHE A 341 0.30 -1.11 1.29
CA PHE A 341 0.76 -2.31 1.96
C PHE A 341 0.90 -2.00 3.44
N VAL A 342 0.04 -2.60 4.25
CA VAL A 342 -0.04 -2.36 5.68
C VAL A 342 0.63 -3.50 6.42
N ASP A 343 1.69 -3.14 7.14
CA ASP A 343 2.56 -4.07 7.86
C ASP A 343 3.00 -3.41 9.16
N GLN A 344 2.43 -3.83 10.30
CA GLN A 344 2.75 -3.24 11.61
C GLN A 344 4.21 -3.45 12.06
N ASN A 345 4.97 -4.30 11.37
CA ASN A 345 6.39 -4.49 11.65
C ASN A 345 7.29 -3.62 10.78
N ASP A 346 6.72 -2.91 9.79
CA ASP A 346 7.46 -1.95 9.01
C ASP A 346 7.73 -0.67 9.80
N ARG A 347 8.91 -0.62 10.43
CA ARG A 347 9.39 0.59 11.11
C ARG A 347 10.00 1.62 10.17
N SER A 348 10.16 1.30 8.89
CA SER A 348 10.85 2.17 7.95
C SER A 348 9.94 3.33 7.54
N GLY A 349 9.99 4.42 8.31
CA GLY A 349 9.40 5.69 7.92
C GLY A 349 10.17 6.39 6.79
N SER A 350 11.38 5.93 6.49
CA SER A 350 12.13 6.38 5.32
C SER A 350 11.92 5.39 4.17
N ALA A 351 11.40 5.90 3.05
CA ALA A 351 11.50 5.19 1.77
C ALA A 351 12.99 4.95 1.49
N SER A 352 13.49 3.74 1.73
CA SER A 352 14.80 3.39 1.19
C SER A 352 14.62 3.31 -0.32
N PRO A 353 15.28 4.17 -1.11
CA PRO A 353 15.15 4.16 -2.58
C PRO A 353 15.69 2.87 -3.21
N THR A 354 16.28 1.98 -2.39
CA THR A 354 16.79 0.66 -2.81
C THR A 354 15.72 -0.42 -2.85
N ILE A 355 14.50 -0.17 -2.35
CA ILE A 355 13.43 -1.18 -2.33
C ILE A 355 12.65 -1.10 -3.64
N PRO A 356 12.69 -2.16 -4.50
CA PRO A 356 12.03 -2.13 -5.80
C PRO A 356 10.54 -1.84 -5.68
N GLY A 357 10.02 -0.97 -6.55
CA GLY A 357 8.58 -0.73 -6.69
C GLY A 357 7.91 0.09 -5.57
N ARG A 358 8.59 0.29 -4.43
CA ARG A 358 8.11 1.15 -3.34
C ARG A 358 8.09 2.60 -3.82
N LEU A 359 6.93 3.24 -3.72
CA LEU A 359 6.80 4.67 -3.97
C LEU A 359 7.29 5.45 -2.74
N ALA A 360 7.93 6.60 -2.94
CA ALA A 360 8.12 7.56 -1.85
C ALA A 360 6.71 8.00 -1.38
N SER A 361 6.41 7.90 -0.06
CA SER A 361 5.10 8.19 0.59
C SER A 361 4.85 7.39 1.86
N THR A 362 5.75 6.49 2.22
CA THR A 362 5.48 5.50 3.25
C THR A 362 5.63 6.12 4.63
N ILE A 363 4.70 5.83 5.52
CA ILE A 363 4.87 6.04 6.96
C ILE A 363 5.20 4.68 7.59
N PRO A 364 5.81 4.62 8.78
CA PRO A 364 5.90 3.37 9.52
C PRO A 364 4.54 2.68 9.55
N GLY A 365 4.49 1.38 9.28
CA GLY A 365 3.24 0.63 9.24
C GLY A 365 2.54 0.61 7.88
N THR A 366 2.85 1.52 6.94
CA THR A 366 2.12 1.63 5.67
C THR A 366 2.99 2.12 4.52
N GLN A 367 3.09 1.28 3.50
CA GLN A 367 3.80 1.59 2.26
C GLN A 367 2.85 1.78 1.09
N GLN A 368 3.26 2.55 0.07
CA GLN A 368 2.49 2.74 -1.16
C GLN A 368 3.25 2.15 -2.36
N PHE A 369 2.52 1.51 -3.27
CA PHE A 369 3.09 0.84 -4.44
C PHE A 369 2.38 1.27 -5.72
N SER A 370 3.11 1.26 -6.84
CA SER A 370 2.47 1.17 -8.15
C SER A 370 2.11 -0.30 -8.44
N PRO A 371 1.14 -0.57 -9.31
CA PRO A 371 0.80 -1.93 -9.74
C PRO A 371 2.00 -2.79 -10.12
N GLY A 372 2.86 -2.31 -11.03
CA GLY A 372 4.08 -3.03 -11.43
C GLY A 372 5.15 -3.07 -10.33
N GLY A 373 5.11 -2.14 -9.37
CA GLY A 373 6.02 -2.10 -8.24
C GLY A 373 5.71 -3.15 -7.16
N LEU A 374 4.44 -3.54 -7.01
CA LEU A 374 4.01 -4.51 -6.00
C LEU A 374 4.69 -5.88 -6.20
N ASP A 375 4.66 -6.42 -7.42
CA ASP A 375 5.23 -7.74 -7.71
C ASP A 375 6.75 -7.74 -7.48
N ALA A 376 7.46 -6.72 -7.97
CA ALA A 376 8.90 -6.57 -7.76
C ALA A 376 9.27 -6.45 -6.26
N TYR A 377 8.43 -5.74 -5.49
CA TYR A 377 8.60 -5.66 -4.04
C TYR A 377 8.39 -7.02 -3.38
N LEU A 378 7.34 -7.75 -3.75
CA LEU A 378 7.03 -9.06 -3.19
C LEU A 378 8.11 -10.10 -3.50
N GLU A 379 8.72 -10.05 -4.68
CA GLU A 379 9.89 -10.86 -5.01
C GLU A 379 11.08 -10.53 -4.10
N TYR A 380 11.43 -9.25 -4.01
CA TYR A 380 12.49 -8.78 -3.11
C TYR A 380 12.22 -9.18 -1.66
N TYR A 381 10.98 -9.04 -1.21
CA TYR A 381 10.58 -9.32 0.17
C TYR A 381 10.58 -10.83 0.47
N ALA A 382 10.19 -11.67 -0.49
CA ALA A 382 10.28 -13.13 -0.37
C ALA A 382 11.73 -13.60 -0.26
N HIS A 383 12.67 -13.00 -1.00
CA HIS A 383 14.10 -13.30 -0.88
C HIS A 383 14.65 -13.03 0.52
N ILE A 384 14.27 -11.90 1.13
CA ILE A 384 14.68 -11.54 2.49
C ILE A 384 14.09 -12.51 3.50
N ASN A 385 12.78 -12.74 3.43
CA ASN A 385 12.08 -13.59 4.39
C ASN A 385 12.49 -15.05 4.28
N PHE A 386 12.94 -15.51 3.11
CA PHE A 386 13.48 -16.86 2.97
C PHE A 386 14.75 -17.05 3.81
N GLY A 387 15.67 -16.07 3.79
CA GLY A 387 16.88 -16.13 4.63
C GLY A 387 16.52 -16.17 6.11
N ILE A 388 15.57 -15.32 6.54
CA ILE A 388 15.09 -15.28 7.92
C ILE A 388 14.44 -16.62 8.29
N TYR A 389 13.55 -17.15 7.46
CA TYR A 389 12.87 -18.43 7.67
C TYR A 389 13.85 -19.58 7.92
N ILE A 390 14.91 -19.67 7.09
CA ILE A 390 15.92 -20.71 7.22
C ILE A 390 16.69 -20.55 8.54
N GLN A 391 17.11 -19.33 8.88
CA GLN A 391 17.78 -19.05 10.16
C GLN A 391 16.91 -19.45 11.35
N ASP A 392 15.64 -19.07 11.29
CA ASP A 392 14.63 -19.36 12.31
C ASP A 392 14.41 -20.87 12.55
N LEU A 393 14.55 -21.69 11.51
CA LEU A 393 14.50 -23.15 11.63
C LEU A 393 15.79 -23.74 12.21
N ILE A 394 16.94 -23.15 11.87
CA ILE A 394 18.24 -23.53 12.41
C ILE A 394 18.25 -23.27 13.91
N ASP A 395 17.90 -22.06 14.32
CA ASP A 395 17.85 -21.65 15.73
C ASP A 395 16.92 -22.56 16.53
N ALA A 396 15.76 -22.93 15.97
CA ALA A 396 14.83 -23.86 16.61
C ALA A 396 15.42 -25.27 16.81
N LYS A 397 16.21 -25.78 15.85
CA LYS A 397 16.89 -27.07 15.97
C LYS A 397 18.05 -27.02 16.97
N GLU A 398 18.85 -25.95 16.94
CA GLU A 398 19.97 -25.75 17.88
C GLU A 398 19.46 -25.62 19.32
N ASN A 399 18.38 -24.86 19.55
CA ASN A 399 17.73 -24.74 20.85
C ASN A 399 17.15 -26.07 21.36
N ALA A 400 16.81 -26.99 20.46
CA ALA A 400 16.42 -28.37 20.80
C ALA A 400 17.63 -29.29 21.06
N GLY A 401 18.85 -28.76 21.11
CA GLY A 401 20.10 -29.50 21.28
C GLY A 401 20.50 -30.34 20.05
N LYS A 402 19.88 -30.10 18.90
CA LYS A 402 20.15 -30.85 17.66
C LYS A 402 21.18 -30.09 16.84
N LYS A 403 22.26 -30.78 16.43
CA LYS A 403 23.17 -30.24 15.41
C LYS A 403 22.42 -30.19 14.08
N VAL A 404 22.38 -29.01 13.46
CA VAL A 404 21.86 -28.86 12.10
C VAL A 404 22.87 -29.44 11.12
N GLN A 405 22.45 -30.40 10.30
CA GLN A 405 23.24 -30.93 9.20
C GLN A 405 22.81 -30.28 7.87
N GLU A 406 23.68 -30.26 6.87
CA GLU A 406 23.33 -29.73 5.54
C GLU A 406 22.10 -30.45 4.95
N SER A 407 21.98 -31.77 5.19
CA SER A 407 20.82 -32.56 4.81
C SER A 407 19.52 -32.13 5.49
N ASP A 408 19.59 -31.52 6.67
CA ASP A 408 18.43 -30.96 7.35
C ASP A 408 17.91 -29.74 6.62
N ILE A 409 18.81 -28.91 6.09
CA ILE A 409 18.47 -27.66 5.41
C ILE A 409 18.02 -27.96 3.98
N SER A 410 18.64 -28.90 3.27
CA SER A 410 18.22 -29.35 1.93
C SER A 410 16.80 -29.95 1.87
N LYS A 411 16.29 -30.45 3.00
CA LYS A 411 14.90 -30.93 3.14
C LYS A 411 13.93 -29.81 3.52
N MET A 412 14.44 -28.65 3.95
CA MET A 412 13.65 -27.45 4.12
C MET A 412 13.40 -26.89 2.72
N GLU A 413 12.35 -27.35 2.07
CA GLU A 413 11.75 -26.66 0.94
C GLU A 413 10.59 -25.81 1.48
N PRO A 414 10.82 -24.53 1.82
CA PRO A 414 9.72 -23.68 2.21
C PRO A 414 8.75 -23.61 1.05
N ASN A 415 7.45 -23.66 1.34
CA ASN A 415 6.46 -23.41 0.32
C ASN A 415 6.54 -21.92 -0.06
N THR A 416 7.29 -21.62 -1.13
CA THR A 416 7.44 -20.29 -1.70
C THR A 416 6.22 -19.95 -2.55
N GLN A 417 5.06 -19.86 -1.91
CA GLN A 417 3.84 -19.35 -2.51
C GLN A 417 3.31 -18.17 -1.69
N MET A 418 2.51 -17.35 -2.34
CA MET A 418 1.73 -16.28 -1.73
C MET A 418 0.26 -16.61 -1.87
N ASP A 419 -0.44 -16.66 -0.75
CA ASP A 419 -1.90 -16.83 -0.76
C ASP A 419 -2.55 -15.46 -0.52
N LEU A 420 -3.54 -15.16 -1.36
CA LEU A 420 -4.28 -13.90 -1.34
C LEU A 420 -5.75 -14.18 -1.02
N TRP A 421 -6.30 -13.42 -0.09
CA TRP A 421 -7.71 -13.47 0.28
C TRP A 421 -8.34 -12.09 0.18
N HIS A 422 -9.50 -11.98 -0.44
CA HIS A 422 -10.31 -10.77 -0.46
C HIS A 422 -11.18 -10.74 0.78
N PHE A 423 -11.09 -9.67 1.59
CA PHE A 423 -12.06 -9.43 2.67
C PHE A 423 -13.40 -9.01 2.05
N THR A 424 -14.52 -9.53 2.54
CA THR A 424 -15.84 -9.25 1.97
C THR A 424 -16.80 -8.71 3.03
N LYS A 425 -17.75 -7.85 2.63
CA LYS A 425 -18.94 -7.62 3.45
C LYS A 425 -19.80 -8.88 3.44
N ASN A 426 -20.36 -9.23 4.59
CA ASN A 426 -21.06 -10.51 4.82
C ASN A 426 -21.96 -10.95 3.64
N LYS A 427 -21.59 -12.04 2.95
CA LYS A 427 -22.38 -12.59 1.84
C LYS A 427 -23.64 -13.34 2.29
N ALA A 428 -23.88 -13.53 3.59
CA ALA A 428 -25.01 -14.29 4.09
C ALA A 428 -26.37 -13.57 4.02
N LYS A 429 -26.41 -12.31 3.57
CA LYS A 429 -27.63 -11.50 3.45
C LYS A 429 -28.05 -11.20 2.01
N GLU A 430 -27.26 -11.65 1.03
CA GLU A 430 -27.64 -11.73 -0.38
C GLU A 430 -28.13 -13.15 -0.68
#